data_AF-A0A5K1HZ61-F1
#
_entry.id   AF-A0A5K1HZ61-F1
#
_cell.length_a   1.000
_cell.length_b   1.000
_cell.length_c   1.000
_cell.angle_alpha   90.00
_cell.angle_beta   90.00
_cell.angle_gamma   90.00
#
_symmetry.space_group_name_H-M   'P 1'
#
loop_
_entity.id
_entity.type
_entity.pdbx_description
1 polymer ?
#
loop_
_entity_poly.entity_id
_entity_poly.type
_entity_poly.pdbx_seq_one_letter_code
_entity_poly.pdbx_strand_id
1 'polypeptide(L)' 'MTLTDRLGIVTRLIRELGPISEVAPAFPLATAAIAPLRAAAEARGLDDFSPLWAGQNASHCREVSAGEVVRELAQGLPR' A
#
# COMPACT_ATOMS: atom_id res chain seq x y z
N MET A 1 18.77 -9.48 6.34
CA MET A 1 18.35 -8.97 5.03
C MET A 1 16.86 -9.26 4.89
N THR A 2 16.01 -8.44 5.48
CA THR A 2 14.54 -8.59 5.48
C THR A 2 13.97 -7.82 4.29
N LEU A 3 13.30 -8.54 3.40
CA LEU A 3 12.88 -8.07 2.06
C LEU A 3 11.45 -7.52 2.02
N THR A 4 10.90 -7.07 3.15
CA THR A 4 9.45 -6.89 3.28
C THR A 4 8.91 -5.46 3.35
N ASP A 5 9.76 -4.44 3.20
CA ASP A 5 9.34 -3.04 3.39
C ASP A 5 9.42 -2.15 2.14
N ARG A 6 8.98 -2.61 0.95
CA ARG A 6 9.19 -1.80 -0.27
C ARG A 6 7.97 -1.32 -1.05
N LEU A 7 6.75 -1.76 -0.77
CA LEU A 7 5.62 -1.44 -1.66
C LEU A 7 4.30 -1.05 -0.97
N GLY A 8 4.11 -1.18 0.35
CA GLY A 8 2.81 -0.90 0.96
C GLY A 8 2.84 -0.45 2.42
N ILE A 9 1.75 0.20 2.83
CA ILE A 9 1.48 0.59 4.22
C ILE A 9 1.16 -0.66 5.04
N VAL A 10 1.70 -0.74 6.26
CA VAL A 10 1.49 -1.89 7.15
C VAL A 10 0.08 -1.88 7.72
N THR A 11 -0.78 -2.76 7.20
CA THR A 11 -2.14 -2.99 7.71
C THR A 11 -2.17 -4.06 8.81
N ARG A 12 -3.34 -4.29 9.42
CA ARG A 12 -3.53 -5.36 10.41
C ARG A 12 -3.24 -6.74 9.81
N LEU A 13 -3.67 -6.99 8.57
CA LEU A 13 -3.37 -8.22 7.85
C LEU A 13 -1.87 -8.52 7.82
N ILE A 14 -1.05 -7.51 7.51
CA ILE A 14 0.41 -7.64 7.44
C ILE A 14 1.03 -7.83 8.84
N ARG A 15 0.51 -7.16 9.86
CA ARG A 15 0.96 -7.33 11.26
C ARG A 15 0.70 -8.75 11.78
N GLU A 16 -0.43 -9.35 11.41
CA GLU A 16 -0.85 -10.65 11.94
C GLU A 16 -0.32 -11.84 11.12
N LEU A 17 -0.37 -11.77 9.79
CA LEU A 17 0.08 -12.88 8.91
C LEU A 17 1.56 -12.78 8.49
N GLY A 18 2.18 -11.65 8.81
CA GLY A 18 3.50 -11.30 8.33
C GLY A 18 3.47 -10.73 6.90
N PRO A 19 4.52 -9.99 6.52
CA PRO A 19 4.61 -9.38 5.20
C PRO A 19 5.03 -10.37 4.08
N ILE A 20 5.54 -11.56 4.44
CA ILE A 20 5.66 -12.74 3.58
C ILE A 20 5.04 -13.92 4.35
N SER A 21 4.16 -14.67 3.69
CA SER A 21 3.44 -15.78 4.32
C SER A 21 3.49 -17.03 3.44
N GLU A 22 3.92 -18.16 4.01
CA GLU A 22 4.00 -19.44 3.29
C GLU A 22 2.62 -20.05 2.98
N VAL A 23 1.57 -19.60 3.69
CA VAL A 23 0.20 -20.05 3.47
C VAL A 23 -0.53 -19.24 2.40
N ALA A 24 0.09 -18.19 1.87
CA ALA A 24 -0.50 -17.39 0.81
C ALA A 24 -0.65 -18.23 -0.48
N PRO A 25 -1.85 -18.27 -1.10
CA PRO A 25 -2.04 -18.95 -2.38
C PRO A 25 -1.14 -18.36 -3.47
N ALA A 26 -0.75 -19.20 -4.44
CA ALA A 26 0.02 -18.74 -5.59
C ALA A 26 -0.70 -17.61 -6.35
N PHE A 27 0.06 -16.67 -6.89
CA PHE A 27 -0.48 -15.59 -7.70
C PHE A 27 -1.32 -16.15 -8.88
N PRO A 28 -2.50 -15.57 -9.17
CA PRO A 28 -3.12 -14.36 -8.59
C PRO A 28 -4.16 -14.62 -7.48
N LEU A 29 -4.22 -15.83 -6.90
CA LEU A 29 -5.35 -16.29 -6.10
C LEU A 29 -5.48 -15.61 -4.72
N ALA A 30 -4.37 -15.13 -4.14
CA ALA A 30 -4.37 -14.52 -2.81
C ALA A 30 -5.31 -13.30 -2.71
N THR A 31 -5.37 -12.46 -3.75
CA THR A 31 -6.25 -11.29 -3.77
C THR A 31 -7.73 -11.67 -3.70
N ALA A 32 -8.12 -12.74 -4.41
CA ALA A 32 -9.50 -13.21 -4.41
C ALA A 32 -9.90 -13.76 -3.02
N ALA A 33 -8.98 -14.41 -2.32
CA ALA A 33 -9.21 -14.94 -0.98
C ALA A 33 -9.48 -13.84 0.08
N ILE A 34 -8.81 -12.69 -0.04
CA ILE A 34 -8.95 -11.56 0.90
C ILE A 34 -10.12 -10.62 0.55
N ALA A 35 -10.61 -10.65 -0.69
CA ALA A 35 -11.63 -9.71 -1.18
C ALA A 35 -12.90 -9.60 -0.30
N PRO A 36 -13.48 -10.68 0.26
CA PRO A 36 -14.65 -10.57 1.14
C PRO A 36 -14.34 -9.83 2.46
N LEU A 37 -13.18 -10.11 3.07
CA LEU A 37 -12.73 -9.44 4.29
C LEU A 37 -12.49 -7.95 4.06
N ARG A 38 -11.85 -7.63 2.93
CA ARG A 38 -11.67 -6.24 2.48
C ARG A 38 -13.00 -5.51 2.33
N ALA A 39 -13.96 -6.09 1.60
CA ALA A 39 -15.26 -5.46 1.40
C ALA A 39 -16.00 -5.20 2.72
N ALA A 40 -15.98 -6.18 3.65
CA ALA A 40 -16.62 -6.05 4.96
C ALA A 40 -15.93 -5.00 5.86
N ALA A 41 -14.60 -4.89 5.81
CA ALA A 41 -13.85 -3.90 6.57
C ALA A 41 -14.03 -2.49 6.00
N GLU A 42 -13.90 -2.31 4.69
CA GLU A 42 -14.05 -1.02 4.01
C GLU A 42 -15.46 -0.45 4.19
N ALA A 43 -16.51 -1.29 4.16
CA ALA A 43 -17.88 -0.88 4.46
C ALA A 43 -18.06 -0.32 5.89
N ARG A 44 -17.13 -0.63 6.80
CA ARG A 44 -17.09 -0.12 8.18
C ARG A 44 -16.07 1.00 8.36
N GLY A 45 -15.45 1.48 7.29
CA GLY A 45 -14.38 2.50 7.32
C GLY A 45 -13.06 1.98 7.89
N LEU A 46 -12.83 0.66 7.86
CA LEU A 46 -11.59 0.02 8.28
C LEU A 46 -10.77 -0.40 7.06
N ASP A 47 -9.46 -0.21 7.12
CA ASP A 47 -8.51 -0.53 6.04
C ASP A 47 -7.62 -1.75 6.37
N ASP A 48 -7.98 -2.51 7.40
CA ASP A 48 -7.23 -3.65 7.96
C ASP A 48 -6.80 -4.70 6.92
N PHE A 49 -7.57 -4.86 5.84
CA PHE A 49 -7.39 -5.85 4.76
C PHE A 49 -7.21 -5.20 3.38
N SER A 50 -7.05 -3.88 3.31
CA SER A 50 -6.92 -3.15 2.05
C SER A 50 -5.46 -3.21 1.54
N PRO A 51 -5.23 -3.45 0.24
CA PRO A 51 -3.89 -3.42 -0.34
C PRO A 51 -3.43 -1.96 -0.55
N LEU A 52 -2.95 -1.33 0.53
CA LEU A 52 -2.53 0.07 0.54
C LEU A 52 -1.11 0.24 -0.02
N TRP A 53 -0.98 0.29 -1.35
CA TRP A 53 0.32 0.46 -2.02
C TRP A 53 0.89 1.87 -1.80
N ALA A 54 2.13 1.93 -1.33
CA ALA A 54 2.88 3.17 -1.14
C ALA A 54 4.39 2.89 -1.16
N GLY A 55 5.15 3.81 -1.76
CA GLY A 55 6.61 3.81 -1.64
C GLY A 55 7.06 4.19 -0.23
N GLN A 56 8.36 4.03 0.04
CA GLN A 56 8.95 4.32 1.36
C GLN A 56 8.86 5.80 1.77
N ASN A 57 8.62 6.71 0.82
CA ASN A 57 8.61 8.15 1.04
C ASN A 57 7.23 8.79 0.79
N ALA A 58 6.17 8.13 1.27
CA ALA A 58 4.78 8.57 1.09
C ALA A 58 4.42 9.84 1.90
N SER A 59 5.23 10.23 2.87
CA SER A 59 5.01 11.44 3.69
C SER A 59 5.06 12.75 2.90
N HIS A 60 5.65 12.76 1.69
CA HIS A 60 5.63 13.92 0.80
C HIS A 60 4.45 13.92 -0.18
N CYS A 61 3.55 12.93 -0.11
CA CYS A 61 2.33 12.96 -0.91
C CYS A 61 1.49 14.19 -0.55
N ARG A 62 1.06 14.91 -1.57
CA ARG A 62 0.24 16.13 -1.45
C ARG A 62 -1.05 15.93 -2.24
N GLU A 63 -2.16 16.40 -1.66
CA GLU A 63 -3.46 16.45 -2.33
C GLU A 63 -3.54 17.70 -3.22
N VAL A 64 -2.76 17.71 -4.30
CA VAL A 64 -2.72 18.80 -5.29
C VAL A 64 -2.85 18.22 -6.70
N SER A 65 -3.11 19.08 -7.68
CA SER A 65 -3.21 18.62 -9.07
C SER A 65 -1.90 18.00 -9.56
N ALA A 66 -1.98 16.97 -10.40
CA ALA A 66 -0.79 16.38 -11.01
C ALA A 66 0.05 17.41 -11.79
N GLY A 67 -0.58 18.41 -12.41
CA GLY A 67 0.11 19.48 -13.14
C GLY A 67 0.92 20.43 -12.25
N GLU A 68 0.51 20.61 -10.99
CA GLU A 68 1.30 21.35 -10.00
C GLU A 68 2.55 20.55 -9.62
N VAL A 69 2.38 19.28 -9.26
CA VAL A 69 3.49 18.37 -8.93
C VAL A 69 4.53 18.32 -10.05
N VAL A 70 4.09 18.13 -11.29
CA VAL A 70 4.99 18.06 -12.45
C VAL A 70 5.72 19.38 -12.69
N ARG A 71 5.05 20.53 -12.50
CA ARG A 71 5.68 21.85 -12.66
C ARG A 71 6.75 22.09 -11.61
N GLU A 72 6.53 21.71 -10.35
CA GLU A 72 7.53 21.80 -9.29
C GLU A 72 8.73 20.87 -9.58
N LEU A 73 8.49 19.62 -9.97
CA LEU A 73 9.56 18.68 -10.34
C LEU A 73 10.40 19.20 -11.51
N ALA A 74 9.77 19.86 -12.49
CA ALA A 74 10.46 20.44 -13.65
C ALA A 74 11.39 21.62 -13.28
N GLN A 75 11.20 22.26 -12.11
CA GLN A 75 12.13 23.29 -11.60
C GLN A 75 13.46 22.68 -11.11
N GLY A 76 13.52 21.35 -10.95
CA GLY A 76 14.68 20.62 -10.47
C GLY A 76 14.69 20.43 -8.95
N LEU A 77 15.51 19.50 -8.47
CA LEU A 77 15.73 19.30 -7.05
C LEU A 77 16.71 20.34 -6.52
N PRO A 78 16.46 20.97 -5.37
CA PRO A 78 17.46 21.78 -4.70
C PRO A 78 18.71 20.92 -4.45
N ARG A 79 19.90 21.49 -4.70
CA ARG A 79 21.20 20.83 -4.52
C ARG A 79 21.55 20.65 -3.06
#